data_AF-A0A2T5E2B8-F1
#
_entry.id   AF-A0A2T5E2B8-F1
#
_cell.length_a   1.000
_cell.length_b   1.000
_cell.length_c   1.000
_cell.angle_alpha   90.00
_cell.angle_beta   90.00
_cell.angle_gamma   90.00
#
_symmetry.space_group_name_H-M   'P 1'
#
loop_
_entity.id
_entity.type
_entity.pdbx_description
1 polymer ?
#
loop_
_entity_poly.entity_id
_entity_poly.type
_entity_poly.pdbx_seq_one_letter_code
_entity_poly.pdbx_strand_id
1 'polypeptide(L)'
;MKEIPQKLDALEREHYFLAEHYEDKGSYEMSYVALWTILEHIMKPIASIGVKKKLESELLEWVNHVQNPTLGKRPKEIKNFKTEYTATSIPPMTLIEEAIGELPKLKLLMDSNGKYRRKRNDIAHRAEKLSEASYIAYKESVLAAVIEVKQRLSEFEERT
;
A
#
# COMPACT_ATOMS: atom_id res chain seq x y z
N MET A 1 -14.03 -4.75 -9.14
CA MET A 1 -12.77 -5.26 -8.55
C MET A 1 -11.63 -5.35 -9.56
N LYS A 2 -11.89 -5.77 -10.82
CA LYS A 2 -10.88 -5.84 -11.90
C LYS A 2 -10.08 -4.55 -12.19
N GLU A 3 -10.53 -3.39 -11.70
CA GLU A 3 -9.84 -2.11 -11.90
C GLU A 3 -8.52 -2.00 -11.13
N ILE A 4 -8.39 -2.66 -9.96
CA ILE A 4 -7.15 -2.54 -9.16
C ILE A 4 -6.00 -3.33 -9.82
N PRO A 5 -6.15 -4.61 -10.20
CA PRO A 5 -5.08 -5.32 -10.91
C PRO A 5 -4.72 -4.67 -12.25
N GLN A 6 -5.71 -4.22 -13.02
CA GLN A 6 -5.45 -3.49 -14.28
C GLN A 6 -4.65 -2.20 -14.05
N LYS A 7 -4.96 -1.47 -12.96
CA LYS A 7 -4.20 -0.30 -12.55
C LYS A 7 -2.79 -0.67 -12.11
N LEU A 8 -2.61 -1.78 -11.38
CA LEU A 8 -1.28 -2.27 -11.00
C LEU A 8 -0.45 -2.61 -12.24
N ASP A 9 -1.02 -3.35 -13.20
CA ASP A 9 -0.33 -3.69 -14.45
C ASP A 9 0.03 -2.44 -15.28
N ALA A 10 -0.83 -1.42 -15.28
CA ALA A 10 -0.52 -0.14 -15.93
C ALA A 10 0.65 0.59 -15.24
N LEU A 11 0.63 0.67 -13.90
CA LEU A 11 1.70 1.27 -13.11
C LEU A 11 3.02 0.51 -13.27
N GLU A 12 2.99 -0.83 -13.27
CA GLU A 12 4.16 -1.67 -13.51
C GLU A 12 4.79 -1.35 -14.87
N ARG A 13 4.00 -1.34 -15.95
CA ARG A 13 4.52 -1.04 -17.30
C ARG A 13 5.16 0.35 -17.38
N GLU A 14 4.47 1.37 -16.88
CA GLU A 14 4.97 2.75 -16.93
C GLU A 14 6.23 2.94 -16.09
N HIS A 15 6.20 2.50 -14.83
CA HIS A 15 7.27 2.80 -13.90
C HIS A 15 8.45 1.84 -13.98
N TYR A 16 8.27 0.60 -14.47
CA TYR A 16 9.42 -0.26 -14.79
C TYR A 16 10.21 0.30 -15.98
N PHE A 17 9.52 0.78 -17.02
CA PHE A 17 10.17 1.43 -18.15
C PHE A 17 10.95 2.68 -17.71
N LEU A 18 10.34 3.52 -16.86
CA LEU A 18 11.04 4.68 -16.30
C LEU A 18 12.24 4.28 -15.43
N ALA A 19 12.10 3.24 -14.61
CA ALA A 19 13.17 2.75 -13.75
C ALA A 19 14.37 2.24 -14.56
N GLU A 20 14.12 1.47 -15.61
CA GLU A 20 15.13 0.99 -16.55
C GLU A 20 15.82 2.17 -17.25
N HIS A 21 15.06 3.13 -17.74
CA HIS A 21 15.59 4.34 -18.36
C HIS A 21 16.52 5.14 -17.43
N TYR A 22 16.19 5.22 -16.14
CA TYR A 22 17.04 5.87 -15.15
C TYR A 22 18.27 5.04 -14.79
N GLU A 23 18.14 3.71 -14.70
CA GLU A 23 19.26 2.78 -14.52
C GLU A 23 20.29 2.93 -15.64
N ASP A 24 19.86 2.93 -16.90
CA ASP A 24 20.73 3.06 -18.08
C ASP A 24 21.52 4.38 -18.09
N LYS A 25 20.97 5.41 -17.44
CA LYS A 25 21.60 6.72 -17.26
C LYS A 25 22.43 6.83 -15.98
N GLY A 26 22.55 5.76 -15.20
CA GLY A 26 23.24 5.74 -13.92
C GLY A 26 22.54 6.55 -12.80
N SER A 27 21.24 6.84 -12.96
CA SER A 27 20.44 7.56 -11.96
C SER A 27 19.64 6.59 -11.08
N TYR A 28 20.36 5.91 -10.20
CA TYR A 28 19.79 4.88 -9.32
C TYR A 28 18.75 5.44 -8.32
N GLU A 29 18.88 6.69 -7.92
CA GLU A 29 17.91 7.35 -7.04
C GLU A 29 16.55 7.49 -7.72
N MET A 30 16.56 7.95 -8.98
CA MET A 30 15.34 8.15 -9.76
C MET A 30 14.73 6.82 -10.18
N SER A 31 15.56 5.83 -10.48
CA SER A 31 15.08 4.46 -10.69
C SER A 31 14.37 3.91 -9.46
N TYR A 32 14.96 4.05 -8.27
CA TYR A 32 14.35 3.62 -7.02
C TYR A 32 13.02 4.35 -6.73
N VAL A 33 12.96 5.66 -6.94
CA VAL A 33 11.72 6.44 -6.77
C VAL A 33 10.65 6.05 -7.78
N ALA A 34 11.01 5.78 -9.04
CA ALA A 34 10.08 5.30 -10.06
C ALA A 34 9.42 3.99 -9.63
N LEU A 35 10.21 3.00 -9.20
CA LEU A 35 9.68 1.72 -8.70
C LEU A 35 8.79 1.90 -7.48
N TRP A 36 9.20 2.74 -6.52
CA TRP A 36 8.44 3.02 -5.31
C TRP A 36 7.05 3.61 -5.60
N THR A 37 6.95 4.44 -6.65
CA THR A 37 5.70 5.12 -7.05
C THR A 37 4.57 4.14 -7.35
N ILE A 38 4.88 2.95 -7.87
CA ILE A 38 3.92 1.87 -8.11
C ILE A 38 3.13 1.57 -6.83
N LEU A 39 3.84 1.38 -5.72
CA LEU A 39 3.24 1.03 -4.43
C LEU A 39 2.45 2.21 -3.84
N GLU A 40 2.97 3.43 -3.92
CA GLU A 40 2.26 4.62 -3.41
C GLU A 40 0.93 4.83 -4.12
N HIS A 41 0.87 4.54 -5.42
CA HIS A 41 -0.33 4.72 -6.22
C HIS A 41 -1.34 3.57 -6.04
N ILE A 42 -0.87 2.32 -5.94
CA ILE A 42 -1.77 1.17 -5.80
C ILE A 42 -2.33 1.01 -4.37
N MET A 43 -1.60 1.46 -3.35
CA MET A 43 -2.07 1.36 -1.96
C MET A 43 -3.36 2.16 -1.70
N LYS A 44 -3.59 3.28 -2.38
CA LYS A 44 -4.77 4.14 -2.17
C LYS A 44 -6.11 3.44 -2.49
N PRO A 45 -6.31 2.85 -3.69
CA PRO A 45 -7.53 2.11 -3.97
C PRO A 45 -7.67 0.87 -3.08
N ILE A 46 -6.57 0.18 -2.72
CA ILE A 46 -6.62 -0.94 -1.77
C ILE A 46 -7.10 -0.47 -0.39
N ALA A 47 -6.56 0.65 0.11
CA ALA A 47 -6.98 1.23 1.38
C ALA A 47 -8.46 1.61 1.37
N SER A 48 -9.02 1.99 0.22
CA SER A 48 -10.45 2.29 0.10
C SER A 48 -11.31 1.04 0.31
N ILE A 49 -10.85 -0.15 -0.11
CA ILE A 49 -11.50 -1.42 0.23
C ILE A 49 -11.44 -1.64 1.75
N GLY A 50 -10.28 -1.41 2.37
CA GLY A 50 -10.10 -1.55 3.82
C GLY A 50 -10.99 -0.61 4.61
N VAL A 51 -11.17 0.63 4.15
CA VAL A 51 -12.11 1.60 4.75
C VAL A 51 -13.54 1.07 4.71
N LYS A 52 -13.99 0.51 3.58
CA LYS A 52 -15.34 -0.07 3.45
C LYS A 52 -15.53 -1.26 4.39
N LYS A 53 -14.61 -2.22 4.37
CA LYS A 53 -14.65 -3.40 5.25
C LYS A 53 -14.68 -3.02 6.73
N LYS A 54 -13.85 -2.05 7.12
CA LYS A 54 -13.83 -1.56 8.49
C LYS A 54 -15.17 -0.93 8.88
N LEU A 55 -15.73 -0.07 8.02
CA LEU A 55 -17.03 0.55 8.26
C LEU A 55 -18.15 -0.49 8.34
N GLU A 56 -18.15 -1.49 7.44
CA GLU A 56 -19.09 -2.62 7.47
C GLU A 56 -19.00 -3.39 8.78
N SER A 57 -17.78 -3.69 9.25
CA SER A 57 -17.56 -4.36 10.54
C SER A 57 -18.09 -3.53 11.71
N GLU A 58 -17.77 -2.23 11.77
CA GLU A 58 -18.27 -1.33 12.81
C GLU A 58 -19.80 -1.21 12.79
N LEU A 59 -20.42 -1.17 11.60
CA LEU A 59 -21.87 -1.17 11.44
C LEU A 59 -22.50 -2.49 11.92
N LEU A 60 -21.89 -3.63 11.61
CA LEU A 60 -22.36 -4.94 12.07
C LEU A 60 -22.28 -5.07 13.60
N GLU A 61 -21.25 -4.51 14.24
CA GLU A 61 -21.17 -4.44 15.70
C GLU A 61 -22.38 -3.67 16.28
N TRP A 62 -22.75 -2.56 15.66
CA TRP A 62 -23.92 -1.77 16.06
C TRP A 62 -25.24 -2.51 15.83
N VAL A 63 -25.41 -3.16 14.68
CA VAL A 63 -26.60 -3.99 14.38
C VAL A 63 -26.72 -5.10 15.42
N ASN A 64 -25.63 -5.82 15.70
CA ASN A 64 -25.61 -6.87 16.70
C ASN A 64 -25.94 -6.35 18.11
N HIS A 65 -25.45 -5.18 18.49
CA HIS A 65 -25.75 -4.57 19.78
C HIS A 65 -27.24 -4.21 19.92
N VAL A 66 -27.88 -3.74 18.85
CA VAL A 66 -29.33 -3.43 18.85
C VAL A 66 -30.18 -4.70 18.91
N GLN A 67 -29.79 -5.75 18.18
CA GLN A 67 -30.54 -7.01 18.14
C GLN A 67 -30.33 -7.87 19.40
N ASN A 68 -29.11 -7.89 19.94
CA ASN A 68 -28.71 -8.74 21.07
C ASN A 68 -27.98 -7.90 22.13
N PRO A 69 -28.68 -7.00 22.84
CA PRO A 69 -28.05 -6.07 23.76
C PRO A 69 -27.35 -6.80 24.91
N THR A 70 -26.03 -6.65 24.98
CA THR A 70 -25.22 -7.14 26.10
C THR A 70 -25.05 -6.01 27.12
N LEU A 71 -25.44 -6.26 28.37
CA LEU A 71 -25.29 -5.30 29.47
C LEU A 71 -23.83 -4.83 29.59
N GLY A 72 -23.62 -3.51 29.53
CA GLY A 72 -22.32 -2.86 29.74
C GLY A 72 -21.35 -2.88 28.55
N LYS A 73 -21.65 -3.56 27.43
CA LYS A 73 -20.82 -3.56 26.21
C LYS A 73 -21.49 -2.80 25.08
N ARG A 74 -21.15 -1.51 24.94
CA ARG A 74 -21.55 -0.66 23.82
C ARG A 74 -20.42 -0.64 22.77
N PRO A 75 -20.74 -0.81 21.47
CA PRO A 75 -19.76 -0.59 20.40
C PRO A 75 -19.20 0.83 20.40
N LYS A 76 -18.03 1.00 19.79
CA LYS A 76 -17.43 2.34 19.65
C LYS A 76 -18.28 3.18 18.71
N GLU A 77 -18.35 4.49 18.99
CA GLU A 77 -19.01 5.45 18.12
C GLU A 77 -18.30 5.50 16.74
N ILE A 78 -19.08 5.36 15.67
CA ILE A 78 -18.60 5.53 14.29
C ILE A 78 -18.56 7.03 13.99
N LYS A 79 -17.35 7.59 13.94
CA LYS A 79 -17.15 9.02 13.68
C LYS A 79 -17.06 9.36 12.19
N ASN A 80 -16.89 8.37 11.32
CA ASN A 80 -16.58 8.57 9.92
C ASN A 80 -17.23 7.50 9.04
N PHE A 81 -18.10 7.94 8.13
CA PHE A 81 -18.81 7.09 7.16
C PHE A 81 -18.22 7.19 5.74
N LYS A 82 -16.99 7.71 5.60
CA LYS A 82 -16.29 7.69 4.31
C LYS A 82 -16.12 6.25 3.86
N THR A 83 -16.31 6.04 2.57
CA THR A 83 -16.13 4.74 1.88
C THR A 83 -14.86 4.71 1.03
N GLU A 84 -14.09 5.81 1.02
CA GLU A 84 -12.90 5.96 0.21
C GLU A 84 -11.76 6.59 1.01
N TYR A 85 -10.54 6.13 0.72
CA TYR A 85 -9.33 6.73 1.24
C TYR A 85 -8.96 7.97 0.40
N THR A 86 -9.21 9.15 0.96
CA THR A 86 -9.07 10.44 0.26
C THR A 86 -7.83 11.24 0.68
N ALA A 87 -7.02 10.72 1.61
CA ALA A 87 -5.83 11.43 2.07
C ALA A 87 -4.71 11.38 1.02
N THR A 88 -3.89 12.42 1.01
CA THR A 88 -2.73 12.54 0.11
C THR A 88 -1.55 11.68 0.57
N SER A 89 -1.50 11.35 1.86
CA SER A 89 -0.48 10.52 2.50
C SER A 89 -0.52 9.05 2.07
N ILE A 90 0.57 8.33 2.34
CA ILE A 90 0.61 6.87 2.24
C ILE A 90 -0.42 6.28 3.22
N PRO A 91 -1.31 5.37 2.76
CA PRO A 91 -2.27 4.72 3.65
C PRO A 91 -1.62 3.96 4.79
N PRO A 92 -2.22 3.94 5.99
CA PRO A 92 -1.75 3.10 7.08
C PRO A 92 -1.84 1.62 6.69
N MET A 93 -0.82 0.84 7.03
CA MET A 93 -0.78 -0.59 6.70
C MET A 93 -1.98 -1.38 7.22
N THR A 94 -2.56 -0.97 8.33
CA THR A 94 -3.77 -1.60 8.90
C THR A 94 -4.95 -1.60 7.92
N LEU A 95 -5.12 -0.56 7.10
CA LEU A 95 -6.18 -0.52 6.09
C LEU A 95 -5.87 -1.43 4.89
N ILE A 96 -4.60 -1.60 4.56
CA ILE A 96 -4.18 -2.53 3.50
C ILE A 96 -4.37 -3.97 3.97
N GLU A 97 -3.98 -4.27 5.21
CA GLU A 97 -4.13 -5.58 5.84
C GLU A 97 -5.62 -5.96 5.98
N GLU A 98 -6.48 -5.01 6.35
CA GLU A 98 -7.94 -5.21 6.39
C GLU A 98 -8.51 -5.53 4.99
N ALA A 99 -7.96 -4.88 3.95
CA ALA A 99 -8.43 -5.07 2.58
C ALA A 99 -8.10 -6.45 2.03
N ILE A 100 -6.82 -6.84 2.07
CA ILE A 100 -6.28 -7.98 1.30
C ILE A 100 -5.40 -8.93 2.13
N GLY A 101 -5.38 -8.79 3.45
CA GLY A 101 -4.63 -9.64 4.37
C GLY A 101 -3.18 -9.20 4.58
N GLU A 102 -2.40 -10.01 5.31
CA GLU A 102 -1.04 -9.65 5.71
C GLU A 102 -0.06 -9.57 4.51
N LEU A 103 0.76 -8.50 4.51
CA LEU A 103 1.81 -8.23 3.52
C LEU A 103 3.13 -7.86 4.23
N PRO A 104 3.89 -8.83 4.78
CA PRO A 104 5.09 -8.55 5.56
C PRO A 104 6.19 -7.80 4.77
N LYS A 105 6.36 -8.07 3.47
CA LYS A 105 7.38 -7.37 2.66
C LYS A 105 6.98 -5.92 2.42
N LEU A 106 5.71 -5.67 2.06
CA LEU A 106 5.18 -4.31 1.93
C LEU A 106 5.27 -3.55 3.27
N LYS A 107 4.93 -4.21 4.39
CA LYS A 107 4.99 -3.61 5.72
C LYS A 107 6.41 -3.19 6.10
N LEU A 108 7.39 -4.05 5.84
CA LEU A 108 8.80 -3.73 6.07
C LEU A 108 9.27 -2.56 5.19
N LEU A 109 8.84 -2.53 3.93
CA LEU A 109 9.19 -1.47 2.99
C LEU A 109 8.60 -0.12 3.42
N MET A 110 7.32 -0.11 3.82
CA MET A 110 6.53 1.10 4.13
C MET A 110 6.68 1.62 5.55
N ASP A 111 7.46 0.96 6.41
CA ASP A 111 7.76 1.43 7.76
C ASP A 111 8.38 2.84 7.73
N SER A 112 7.73 3.81 8.38
CA SER A 112 8.19 5.21 8.46
C SER A 112 9.58 5.34 9.10
N ASN A 113 9.95 4.42 9.99
CA ASN A 113 11.26 4.39 10.63
C ASN A 113 12.23 3.44 9.91
N GLY A 114 11.74 2.71 8.91
CA GLY A 114 12.49 1.74 8.13
C GLY A 114 13.53 2.41 7.22
N LYS A 115 14.59 1.66 6.90
CA LYS A 115 15.68 2.17 6.04
C LYS A 115 15.19 2.52 4.62
N TYR A 116 14.24 1.77 4.09
CA TYR A 116 13.73 1.93 2.72
C TYR A 116 12.95 3.23 2.57
N ARG A 117 11.92 3.43 3.39
CA ARG A 117 11.12 4.66 3.38
C ARG A 117 11.94 5.90 3.72
N ARG A 118 12.90 5.81 4.65
CA ARG A 118 13.84 6.91 4.93
C ARG A 118 14.65 7.26 3.68
N LYS A 119 15.28 6.28 3.03
CA LYS A 119 16.04 6.52 1.80
C LYS A 119 15.20 7.16 0.70
N ARG A 120 13.98 6.68 0.48
CA ARG A 120 13.03 7.30 -0.49
C ARG A 120 12.75 8.76 -0.15
N ASN A 121 12.51 9.06 1.12
CA ASN A 121 12.26 10.44 1.57
C ASN A 121 13.50 11.32 1.45
N ASP A 122 14.68 10.78 1.73
CA ASP A 122 15.95 11.50 1.64
C ASP A 122 16.31 11.82 0.19
N ILE A 123 16.05 10.91 -0.74
CA ILE A 123 16.14 11.18 -2.18
C ILE A 123 15.15 12.30 -2.56
N ALA A 124 13.87 12.16 -2.20
CA ALA A 124 12.82 13.09 -2.61
C ALA A 124 12.96 14.50 -2.03
N HIS A 125 13.45 14.63 -0.79
CA HIS A 125 13.53 15.92 -0.09
C HIS A 125 14.94 16.51 -0.03
N ARG A 126 15.99 15.70 -0.16
CA ARG A 126 17.38 16.12 0.02
C ARG A 126 18.27 15.79 -1.18
N ALA A 127 17.71 15.21 -2.24
CA ALA A 127 18.47 14.72 -3.40
C ALA A 127 19.64 13.80 -2.99
N GLU A 128 19.44 13.01 -1.92
CA GLU A 128 20.48 12.12 -1.40
C GLU A 128 20.89 11.09 -2.47
N LYS A 129 22.19 10.85 -2.60
CA LYS A 129 22.72 9.91 -3.59
C LYS A 129 22.58 8.45 -3.16
N LEU A 130 22.48 7.56 -4.15
CA LEU A 130 22.41 6.12 -3.98
C LEU A 130 23.44 5.46 -4.91
N SER A 131 24.40 4.74 -4.34
CA SER A 131 25.38 4.00 -5.12
C SER A 131 24.73 2.77 -5.76
N GLU A 132 25.27 2.33 -6.90
CA GLU A 132 24.84 1.11 -7.59
C GLU A 132 24.82 -0.12 -6.66
N ALA A 133 25.90 -0.30 -5.89
CA ALA A 133 26.03 -1.42 -4.95
C ALA A 133 24.93 -1.44 -3.89
N SER A 134 24.51 -0.26 -3.40
CA SER A 134 23.42 -0.18 -2.43
C SER A 134 22.07 -0.33 -3.11
N TYR A 135 21.92 0.27 -4.29
CA TYR A 135 20.68 0.36 -5.04
C TYR A 135 20.06 -1.00 -5.34
N ILE A 136 20.85 -2.03 -5.67
CA ILE A 136 20.33 -3.39 -5.93
C ILE A 136 19.44 -3.87 -4.78
N ALA A 137 19.89 -3.74 -3.53
CA ALA A 137 19.11 -4.16 -2.37
C ALA A 137 17.81 -3.35 -2.18
N TYR A 138 17.81 -2.06 -2.54
CA TYR A 138 16.62 -1.22 -2.51
C TYR A 138 15.63 -1.60 -3.62
N LYS A 139 16.13 -1.82 -4.85
CA LYS A 139 15.36 -2.30 -6.01
C LYS A 139 14.65 -3.61 -5.68
N GLU A 140 15.40 -4.62 -5.24
CA GLU A 140 14.88 -5.95 -4.91
C GLU A 140 13.80 -5.90 -3.83
N SER A 141 13.96 -5.03 -2.83
CA SER A 141 12.98 -4.87 -1.76
C SER A 141 11.65 -4.30 -2.26
N VAL A 142 11.69 -3.35 -3.20
CA VAL A 142 10.47 -2.79 -3.82
C VAL A 142 9.81 -3.84 -4.70
N LEU A 143 10.57 -4.51 -5.57
CA LEU A 143 10.03 -5.55 -6.45
C LEU A 143 9.40 -6.70 -5.66
N ALA A 144 10.04 -7.13 -4.56
CA ALA A 144 9.50 -8.16 -3.68
C ALA A 144 8.15 -7.75 -3.07
N ALA A 145 7.97 -6.47 -2.70
CA ALA A 145 6.71 -5.95 -2.19
C ALA A 145 5.64 -5.82 -3.29
N VAL A 146 6.01 -5.40 -4.52
CA VAL A 146 5.10 -5.35 -5.67
C VAL A 146 4.56 -6.76 -5.99
N ILE A 147 5.45 -7.76 -6.04
CA ILE A 147 5.07 -9.15 -6.26
C ILE A 147 4.12 -9.66 -5.17
N GLU A 148 4.40 -9.34 -3.90
CA GLU A 148 3.53 -9.71 -2.77
C GLU A 148 2.13 -9.09 -2.90
N VAL A 149 2.05 -7.81 -3.23
CA VAL A 149 0.76 -7.12 -3.49
C VAL A 149 0.02 -7.78 -4.64
N LYS A 150 0.71 -8.08 -5.75
CA LYS A 150 0.12 -8.71 -6.92
C LYS A 150 -0.46 -10.09 -6.58
N GLN A 151 0.30 -10.92 -5.89
CA GLN A 151 -0.15 -12.23 -5.44
C GLN A 151 -1.39 -12.13 -4.54
N ARG A 152 -1.36 -11.22 -3.56
CA ARG A 152 -2.50 -11.02 -2.65
C ARG A 152 -3.75 -10.50 -3.35
N LEU A 153 -3.60 -9.62 -4.33
CA LEU A 153 -4.73 -9.15 -5.14
C LEU A 153 -5.35 -10.29 -5.95
N SER A 154 -4.54 -11.17 -6.55
CA SER A 154 -5.06 -12.35 -7.26
C SER A 154 -5.81 -13.29 -6.32
N GLU A 155 -5.23 -13.62 -5.15
CA GLU A 155 -5.90 -14.44 -4.13
C GLU A 155 -7.22 -13.81 -3.62
N PHE A 156 -7.27 -12.48 -3.56
CA PHE A 156 -8.48 -11.75 -3.17
C PHE A 156 -9.56 -11.81 -4.25
N GLU A 157 -9.19 -11.67 -5.53
CA GLU A 157 -10.15 -11.80 -6.64
C GLU A 157 -10.71 -13.22 -6.78
N GLU A 158 -9.95 -14.26 -6.46
CA GLU A 158 -10.45 -15.65 -6.49
C GLU A 158 -11.49 -15.94 -5.39
N ARG A 159 -11.49 -15.15 -4.31
CA ARG A 159 -12.38 -15.34 -3.15
C ARG A 159 -13.68 -14.54 -3.23
N THR A 160 -13.79 -13.59 -4.17
CA THR A 160 -14.88 -12.61 -4.23
C THR A 160 -15.65 -12.69 -5.54
#